data_AF-A0A1A9B1W3-F1
#
_entry.id   AF-A0A1A9B1W3-F1
#
_cell.length_a   1.000
_cell.length_b   1.000
_cell.length_c   1.000
_cell.angle_alpha   90.00
_cell.angle_beta   90.00
_cell.angle_gamma   90.00
#
_symmetry.space_group_name_H-M   'P 1'
#
loop_
_entity.id
_entity.type
_entity.pdbx_description
1 polymer ?
#
loop_
_entity_poly.entity_id
_entity_poly.type
_entity_poly.pdbx_seq_one_letter_code
_entity_poly.pdbx_strand_id
1 'polypeptide(L)'
;MEHNKPLAAATFPTTHEEAMRANPYEVARVWGGRMDWVHQSDPAWTPQDGLRELAALSTLAYWTTRWQGSAVHAALRGGASLYQVARALGTPPHDVATLWREWAAGQVAVHGDTEGRVGLNPAERDQVAAAIDAELAELGVAAVSNLFDTDDAAGRPAADSREL
;
A
#
# COMPACT_ATOMS: atom_id res chain seq x y z
N MET A 1 27.77 25.85 -3.41
CA MET A 1 26.54 25.10 -3.71
C MET A 1 26.88 24.17 -4.86
N GLU A 2 27.32 22.94 -4.56
CA GLU A 2 27.46 21.92 -5.61
C GLU A 2 26.05 21.63 -6.14
N HIS A 3 25.83 21.90 -7.42
CA HIS A 3 24.62 21.47 -8.09
C HIS A 3 24.54 19.95 -7.97
N ASN A 4 23.49 19.47 -7.29
CA ASN A 4 23.24 18.05 -7.04
C ASN A 4 23.26 17.32 -8.40
N LYS A 5 24.37 16.64 -8.71
CA LYS A 5 24.54 15.93 -9.98
C LYS A 5 23.40 14.92 -10.09
N PRO A 6 22.66 14.86 -11.21
CA PRO A 6 21.55 13.93 -11.33
C PRO A 6 22.04 12.50 -11.12
N LEU A 7 21.32 11.75 -10.28
CA LEU A 7 21.59 10.33 -10.09
C LEU A 7 21.44 9.61 -11.43
N ALA A 8 22.35 8.67 -11.69
CA ALA A 8 22.41 7.85 -12.90
C ALA A 8 22.62 6.38 -12.54
N ALA A 9 22.08 5.47 -13.34
CA ALA A 9 22.13 4.01 -13.09
C ALA A 9 23.58 3.50 -12.92
N ALA A 10 24.51 3.93 -13.78
CA ALA A 10 25.91 3.51 -13.75
C ALA A 10 26.66 3.91 -12.47
N THR A 11 26.21 4.96 -11.77
CA THR A 11 26.81 5.45 -10.53
C THR A 11 25.85 5.33 -9.35
N PHE A 12 24.75 4.59 -9.49
CA PHE A 12 23.79 4.40 -8.41
C PHE A 12 24.47 3.62 -7.27
N PRO A 13 24.09 3.85 -6.01
CA PRO A 13 24.64 3.09 -4.89
C PRO A 13 24.38 1.58 -5.00
N THR A 14 25.31 0.76 -4.51
CA THR A 14 25.18 -0.70 -4.52
C THR A 14 24.54 -1.26 -3.24
N THR A 15 24.29 -0.42 -2.24
CA THR A 15 23.68 -0.83 -0.97
C THR A 15 22.36 -0.12 -0.71
N HIS A 16 21.44 -0.78 -0.02
CA HIS A 16 20.16 -0.20 0.38
C HIS A 16 20.36 1.05 1.26
N GLU A 17 21.29 1.00 2.21
CA GLU A 17 21.53 2.11 3.14
C GLU A 17 22.00 3.38 2.42
N GLU A 18 22.89 3.25 1.43
CA GLU A 18 23.33 4.39 0.62
C GLU A 18 22.22 4.88 -0.31
N ALA A 19 21.48 3.97 -0.95
CA ALA A 19 20.36 4.31 -1.82
C ALA A 19 19.23 5.04 -1.06
N MET A 20 19.00 4.68 0.20
CA MET A 20 18.03 5.34 1.09
C MET A 20 18.35 6.81 1.40
N ARG A 21 19.60 7.26 1.20
CA ARG A 21 20.00 8.67 1.35
C ARG A 21 19.61 9.52 0.13
N ALA A 22 19.31 8.89 -1.00
CA ALA A 22 18.86 9.60 -2.20
C ALA A 22 17.40 10.06 -2.06
N ASN A 23 17.03 11.10 -2.81
CA ASN A 23 15.64 11.50 -2.93
C ASN A 23 14.82 10.37 -3.59
N PRO A 24 13.74 9.87 -2.97
CA PRO A 24 13.00 8.72 -3.50
C PRO A 24 12.34 8.98 -4.87
N TYR A 25 12.02 10.23 -5.20
CA TYR A 25 11.54 10.60 -6.54
C TYR A 25 12.64 10.51 -7.59
N GLU A 26 13.89 10.82 -7.23
CA GLU A 26 15.04 10.63 -8.11
C GLU A 26 15.34 9.14 -8.30
N VAL A 27 15.23 8.33 -7.24
CA VAL A 27 15.34 6.87 -7.36
C VAL A 27 14.26 6.34 -8.32
N ALA A 28 13.02 6.83 -8.21
CA ALA A 28 11.92 6.42 -9.09
C ALA A 28 12.17 6.83 -10.55
N ARG A 29 12.69 8.05 -10.76
CA ARG A 29 13.08 8.55 -12.09
C ARG A 29 14.16 7.68 -12.73
N VAL A 30 15.23 7.37 -11.99
CA VAL A 30 16.35 6.56 -12.50
C VAL A 30 15.91 5.13 -12.78
N TRP A 31 15.14 4.51 -11.87
CA TRP A 31 14.62 3.16 -12.10
C TRP A 31 13.62 3.12 -13.27
N GLY A 32 12.76 4.13 -13.39
CA GLY A 32 11.80 4.28 -14.49
C GLY A 32 12.47 4.47 -15.86
N GLY A 33 13.70 5.00 -15.90
CA GLY A 33 14.57 5.00 -17.08
C GLY A 33 15.12 3.63 -17.39
N ARG A 34 14.27 2.60 -17.60
CA ARG A 34 14.66 1.19 -17.73
C ARG A 34 15.83 0.94 -18.70
N MET A 35 15.95 1.76 -19.74
CA MET A 35 17.01 1.69 -20.76
C MET A 35 18.38 2.18 -20.27
N ASP A 36 18.44 2.88 -19.15
CA ASP A 36 19.68 3.34 -18.52
C ASP A 36 20.39 2.22 -17.75
N TRP A 37 19.69 1.11 -17.47
CA TRP A 37 20.21 -0.05 -16.74
C TRP A 37 20.76 -1.08 -17.71
N VAL A 38 22.02 -1.49 -17.50
CA VAL A 38 22.65 -2.58 -18.25
C VAL A 38 21.86 -3.86 -17.98
N HIS A 39 21.32 -4.48 -19.04
CA HIS A 39 20.54 -5.70 -18.91
C HIS A 39 21.46 -6.88 -18.57
N GLN A 40 21.00 -7.84 -17.78
CA GLN A 40 21.77 -9.01 -17.34
C GLN A 40 22.23 -9.94 -18.48
N SER A 41 21.72 -9.75 -19.69
CA SER A 41 22.14 -10.48 -20.89
C SER A 41 23.21 -9.75 -21.71
N ASP A 42 23.53 -8.50 -21.35
CA ASP A 42 24.58 -7.72 -22.01
C ASP A 42 25.96 -8.24 -21.57
N PRO A 43 26.91 -8.52 -22.49
CA PRO A 43 28.27 -8.92 -22.12
C PRO A 43 29.03 -7.91 -21.24
N ALA A 44 28.64 -6.63 -21.25
CA ALA A 44 29.20 -5.61 -20.39
C ALA A 44 28.63 -5.59 -18.96
N TRP A 45 27.62 -6.42 -18.68
CA TRP A 45 27.00 -6.50 -17.35
C TRP A 45 27.97 -7.03 -16.30
N THR A 46 27.93 -6.43 -15.11
CA THR A 46 28.68 -6.85 -13.94
C THR A 46 27.77 -7.10 -12.74
N PRO A 47 28.19 -7.91 -11.74
CA PRO A 47 27.43 -8.09 -10.50
C PRO A 47 27.09 -6.75 -9.80
N GLN A 48 27.95 -5.75 -9.93
CA GLN A 48 27.72 -4.41 -9.40
C GLN A 48 26.48 -3.78 -10.04
N ASP A 49 26.24 -3.95 -11.34
CA ASP A 49 25.05 -3.42 -12.01
C ASP A 49 23.77 -4.04 -11.44
N GLY A 50 23.79 -5.35 -11.19
CA GLY A 50 22.68 -6.02 -10.50
C GLY A 50 22.44 -5.51 -9.08
N LEU A 51 23.50 -5.27 -8.31
CA LEU A 51 23.39 -4.72 -6.95
C LEU A 51 22.83 -3.29 -6.94
N ARG A 52 23.21 -2.46 -7.92
CA ARG A 52 22.67 -1.10 -8.08
C ARG A 52 21.17 -1.13 -8.36
N GLU A 53 20.73 -1.98 -9.30
CA GLU A 53 19.32 -2.10 -9.64
C GLU A 53 18.51 -2.64 -8.46
N LEU A 54 19.04 -3.64 -7.76
CA LEU A 54 18.43 -4.20 -6.56
C LEU A 54 18.32 -3.17 -5.42
N ALA A 55 19.37 -2.36 -5.20
CA ALA A 55 19.33 -1.29 -4.21
C ALA A 55 18.24 -0.26 -4.55
N ALA A 56 18.14 0.16 -5.82
CA ALA A 56 17.09 1.08 -6.28
C ALA A 56 15.68 0.49 -6.07
N LEU A 57 15.47 -0.76 -6.48
CA LEU A 57 14.20 -1.49 -6.29
C LEU A 57 13.83 -1.60 -4.82
N SER A 58 14.78 -1.97 -3.98
CA SER A 58 14.58 -2.13 -2.53
C SER A 58 14.21 -0.79 -1.87
N THR A 59 14.91 0.29 -2.22
CA THR A 59 14.59 1.65 -1.75
C THR A 59 13.21 2.09 -2.23
N LEU A 60 12.85 1.83 -3.49
CA LEU A 60 11.51 2.13 -4.01
C LEU A 60 10.42 1.34 -3.31
N ALA A 61 10.63 0.05 -3.07
CA ALA A 61 9.68 -0.78 -2.33
C ALA A 61 9.46 -0.24 -0.92
N TYR A 62 10.53 0.17 -0.23
CA TYR A 62 10.43 0.79 1.09
C TYR A 62 9.61 2.09 1.07
N TRP A 63 9.97 3.03 0.19
CA TRP A 63 9.30 4.33 0.14
C TRP A 63 7.86 4.27 -0.34
N THR A 64 7.58 3.46 -1.37
CA THR A 64 6.21 3.30 -1.87
C THR A 64 5.31 2.66 -0.82
N THR A 65 5.78 1.63 -0.11
CA THR A 65 5.05 1.04 1.03
C THR A 65 4.81 2.07 2.14
N ARG A 66 5.85 2.84 2.51
CA ARG A 66 5.71 3.90 3.53
C ARG A 66 4.69 4.97 3.13
N TRP A 67 4.61 5.32 1.85
CA TRP A 67 3.69 6.33 1.35
C TRP A 67 2.26 5.83 1.14
N GLN A 68 2.04 4.52 1.02
CA GLN A 68 0.70 3.95 0.85
C GLN A 68 -0.26 4.40 1.95
N GLY A 69 0.17 4.45 3.22
CA GLY A 69 -0.70 4.91 4.30
C GLY A 69 -1.23 6.34 4.10
N SER A 70 -0.39 7.24 3.58
CA SER A 70 -0.81 8.61 3.24
C SER A 70 -1.78 8.64 2.07
N ALA A 71 -1.56 7.80 1.04
CA ALA A 71 -2.46 7.72 -0.10
C ALA A 71 -3.82 7.11 0.28
N VAL A 72 -3.82 6.08 1.12
CA VAL A 72 -5.02 5.48 1.71
C VAL A 72 -5.80 6.53 2.49
N HIS A 73 -5.13 7.26 3.37
CA HIS A 73 -5.77 8.31 4.15
C HIS A 73 -6.40 9.39 3.27
N ALA A 74 -5.67 9.86 2.25
CA ALA A 74 -6.19 10.86 1.31
C ALA A 74 -7.42 10.35 0.53
N ALA A 75 -7.42 9.06 0.13
CA ALA A 75 -8.55 8.45 -0.57
C ALA A 75 -9.78 8.34 0.35
N LEU A 76 -9.61 7.82 1.57
CA LEU A 76 -10.69 7.69 2.56
C LEU A 76 -11.27 9.07 2.92
N ARG A 77 -10.40 10.05 3.16
CA ARG A 77 -10.81 11.45 3.39
C ARG A 77 -11.54 12.05 2.18
N GLY A 78 -11.17 11.63 0.97
CA GLY A 78 -11.84 11.99 -0.28
C GLY A 78 -13.19 11.29 -0.49
N GLY A 79 -13.64 10.44 0.45
CA GLY A 79 -14.90 9.73 0.38
C GLY A 79 -14.85 8.40 -0.36
N ALA A 80 -13.65 7.88 -0.68
CA ALA A 80 -13.54 6.51 -1.17
C ALA A 80 -13.89 5.53 -0.05
N SER A 81 -14.61 4.46 -0.38
CA SER A 81 -14.89 3.40 0.59
C SER A 81 -13.65 2.54 0.85
N LEU A 82 -13.60 1.90 2.01
CA LEU A 82 -12.57 0.93 2.37
C LEU A 82 -12.47 -0.20 1.33
N TYR A 83 -13.60 -0.62 0.76
CA TYR A 83 -13.61 -1.61 -0.31
C TYR A 83 -12.93 -1.11 -1.60
N GLN A 84 -13.20 0.13 -2.02
CA GLN A 84 -12.56 0.72 -3.20
C GLN A 84 -11.05 0.84 -3.02
N VAL A 85 -10.61 1.25 -1.82
CA VAL A 85 -9.19 1.33 -1.47
C VAL A 85 -8.55 -0.06 -1.45
N ALA A 86 -9.21 -1.06 -0.86
CA ALA A 86 -8.76 -2.45 -0.84
C ALA A 86 -8.57 -3.00 -2.26
N ARG A 87 -9.51 -2.74 -3.16
CA ARG A 87 -9.41 -3.10 -4.59
C ARG A 87 -8.25 -2.40 -5.30
N ALA A 88 -7.99 -1.13 -4.99
CA ALA A 88 -6.88 -0.38 -5.59
C ALA A 88 -5.51 -0.90 -5.10
N LEU A 89 -5.41 -1.32 -3.84
CA LEU A 89 -4.20 -1.93 -3.27
C LEU A 89 -4.04 -3.41 -3.60
N GLY A 90 -5.10 -4.09 -4.04
CA GLY A 90 -5.08 -5.53 -4.28
C GLY A 90 -4.99 -6.37 -3.00
N THR A 91 -5.52 -5.85 -1.88
CA THR A 91 -5.43 -6.47 -0.55
C THR A 91 -6.80 -6.50 0.13
N PRO A 92 -7.07 -7.38 1.12
CA PRO A 92 -8.32 -7.36 1.87
C PRO A 92 -8.57 -6.04 2.65
N PRO A 93 -9.83 -5.64 2.85
CA PRO A 93 -10.18 -4.43 3.62
C PRO A 93 -9.56 -4.35 5.02
N HIS A 94 -9.43 -5.49 5.71
CA HIS A 94 -8.81 -5.55 7.04
C HIS A 94 -7.32 -5.16 7.02
N ASP A 95 -6.61 -5.52 5.95
CA ASP A 95 -5.19 -5.22 5.80
C ASP A 95 -4.98 -3.74 5.44
N VAL A 96 -5.91 -3.15 4.68
CA VAL A 96 -5.95 -1.69 4.47
C VAL A 96 -6.13 -0.95 5.79
N ALA A 97 -7.06 -1.41 6.63
CA ALA A 97 -7.29 -0.80 7.93
C ALA A 97 -6.05 -0.89 8.84
N THR A 98 -5.37 -2.04 8.85
CA THR A 98 -4.12 -2.23 9.59
C THR A 98 -3.04 -1.27 9.10
N LEU A 99 -2.78 -1.25 7.78
CA LEU A 99 -1.80 -0.37 7.15
C LEU A 99 -2.07 1.11 7.45
N TRP A 100 -3.34 1.53 7.37
CA TRP A 100 -3.72 2.91 7.67
C TRP A 100 -3.50 3.25 9.15
N ARG A 101 -3.88 2.36 10.09
CA ARG A 101 -3.74 2.60 11.53
C ARG A 101 -2.26 2.73 11.93
N GLU A 102 -1.39 1.88 11.40
CA GLU A 102 0.06 1.95 11.65
C GLU A 102 0.65 3.28 11.17
N TRP A 103 0.31 3.70 9.95
CA TRP A 103 0.73 4.99 9.42
C TRP A 103 0.18 6.15 10.26
N ALA A 104 -1.11 6.12 10.60
CA ALA A 104 -1.79 7.18 11.35
C ALA A 104 -1.19 7.36 12.74
N ALA A 105 -0.83 6.27 13.43
CA ALA A 105 -0.15 6.33 14.72
C ALA A 105 1.18 7.08 14.64
N GLY A 106 1.99 6.78 13.61
CA GLY A 106 3.24 7.50 13.37
C GLY A 106 3.03 8.98 13.05
N GLN A 107 1.98 9.32 12.29
CA GLN A 107 1.66 10.72 11.97
C GLN A 107 1.12 11.50 13.16
N VAL A 108 0.39 10.87 14.07
CA VAL A 108 -0.05 11.49 15.33
C VAL A 108 1.14 11.78 16.25
N ALA A 109 2.12 10.87 16.31
CA ALA A 109 3.36 11.11 17.04
C ALA A 109 4.12 12.34 16.47
N VAL A 110 4.29 12.40 15.15
CA VAL A 110 4.88 13.56 14.45
C VAL A 110 4.09 14.84 14.73
N HIS A 111 2.76 14.76 14.80
CA HIS A 111 1.91 15.90 15.14
C HIS A 111 2.20 16.43 16.54
N GLY A 112 2.38 15.54 17.52
CA GLY A 112 2.80 15.91 18.87
C GLY A 112 4.18 16.55 18.89
N ASP A 113 5.17 15.90 18.28
CA ASP A 113 6.59 16.34 18.28
C ASP A 113 6.81 17.70 17.59
N THR A 114 5.90 18.09 16.71
CA THR A 114 6.02 19.32 15.91
C THR A 114 5.05 20.42 16.32
N GLU A 115 4.42 20.27 17.48
CA GLU A 115 3.42 21.20 18.02
C GLU A 115 2.28 21.45 17.01
N GLY A 116 1.88 20.41 16.30
CA GLY A 116 0.79 20.41 15.34
C GLY A 116 1.09 21.05 13.98
N ARG A 117 2.33 21.45 13.70
CA ARG A 117 2.71 22.04 12.40
C ARG A 117 2.69 21.04 11.25
N VAL A 118 3.01 19.78 11.53
CA VAL A 118 2.96 18.68 10.55
C VAL A 118 2.32 17.45 11.20
N GLY A 119 2.18 16.36 10.45
CA GLY A 119 1.53 15.14 10.95
C GLY A 119 0.01 15.20 10.92
N LEU A 120 -0.62 14.15 11.44
CA LEU A 120 -2.06 13.94 11.40
C LEU A 120 -2.71 14.44 12.69
N ASN A 121 -3.72 15.29 12.56
CA ASN A 121 -4.51 15.75 13.70
C ASN A 121 -5.23 14.55 14.35
N PRO A 122 -5.13 14.35 15.69
CA PRO A 122 -5.81 13.26 16.38
C PRO A 122 -7.32 13.19 16.15
N ALA A 123 -8.01 14.34 16.06
CA ALA A 123 -9.45 14.36 15.81
C ALA A 123 -9.79 13.85 14.40
N GLU A 124 -8.96 14.18 13.41
CA GLU A 124 -9.10 13.66 12.05
C GLU A 124 -8.79 12.16 12.00
N ARG A 125 -7.76 11.71 12.72
CA ARG A 125 -7.47 10.29 12.90
C ARG A 125 -8.70 9.57 13.45
N ASP A 126 -9.31 10.08 14.52
CA ASP A 126 -10.47 9.43 15.15
C ASP A 126 -11.68 9.34 14.21
N GLN A 127 -11.93 10.39 13.42
CA GLN A 127 -13.01 10.39 12.42
C GLN A 127 -12.82 9.33 11.35
N VAL A 128 -11.62 9.24 10.76
CA VAL A 128 -11.33 8.24 9.72
C VAL A 128 -11.32 6.82 10.31
N ALA A 129 -10.82 6.65 11.54
CA ALA A 129 -10.85 5.36 12.23
C ALA A 129 -12.29 4.87 12.44
N ALA A 130 -13.19 5.74 12.90
CA ALA A 130 -14.59 5.41 13.09
C ALA A 130 -15.29 5.01 11.77
N ALA A 131 -14.97 5.70 10.67
CA ALA A 131 -15.49 5.35 9.35
C ALA A 131 -15.00 3.97 8.88
N ILE A 132 -13.72 3.67 9.07
CA ILE A 132 -13.14 2.35 8.77
C ILE A 132 -13.83 1.26 9.59
N ASP A 133 -14.03 1.49 10.89
CA ASP A 133 -14.65 0.51 11.79
C ASP A 133 -16.11 0.23 11.41
N ALA A 134 -16.86 1.27 11.01
CA ALA A 134 -18.22 1.11 10.49
C ALA A 134 -18.26 0.25 9.22
N GLU A 135 -17.40 0.53 8.25
CA GLU A 135 -17.33 -0.26 7.00
C GLU A 135 -16.89 -1.71 7.25
N LEU A 136 -15.93 -1.95 8.16
CA LEU A 136 -15.54 -3.30 8.54
C LEU A 136 -16.68 -4.08 9.19
N ALA A 137 -17.48 -3.43 10.04
CA ALA A 137 -18.65 -4.05 10.66
C ALA A 137 -19.69 -4.45 9.62
N GLU A 138 -20.00 -3.57 8.65
CA GLU A 138 -20.92 -3.85 7.55
C GLU A 138 -20.44 -5.03 6.68
N LEU A 139 -19.15 -5.06 6.35
CA LEU A 139 -18.54 -6.17 5.60
C LEU A 139 -18.60 -7.49 6.37
N GLY A 140 -18.37 -7.46 7.69
CA GLY A 140 -18.50 -8.63 8.56
C GLY A 140 -19.93 -9.16 8.60
N VAL A 141 -20.93 -8.28 8.72
CA VAL A 141 -22.36 -8.65 8.68
C VAL A 141 -22.72 -9.27 7.34
N ALA A 142 -22.29 -8.68 6.21
CA ALA A 142 -22.57 -9.22 4.88
C ALA A 142 -21.95 -10.62 4.67
N ALA A 143 -20.74 -10.86 5.19
CA ALA A 143 -20.10 -12.17 5.13
C ALA A 143 -20.87 -13.23 5.93
N VAL A 144 -21.40 -12.86 7.11
CA VAL A 144 -22.22 -13.74 7.95
C VAL A 144 -23.58 -14.02 7.31
N SER A 145 -24.26 -13.01 6.75
CA SER A 145 -25.54 -13.21 6.04
C SER A 145 -25.40 -14.18 4.86
N ASN A 146 -24.34 -14.03 4.05
CA ASN A 146 -24.09 -14.94 2.92
C ASN A 146 -23.80 -16.39 3.36
N LEU A 147 -23.32 -16.62 4.58
CA LEU A 147 -23.09 -17.95 5.12
C LEU A 147 -24.39 -18.65 5.54
N PHE A 148 -25.38 -17.88 6.03
CA PHE A 148 -26.67 -18.42 6.44
C PHE A 148 -27.67 -18.58 5.27
N ASP A 149 -27.50 -17.85 4.18
CA ASP A 149 -28.33 -18.00 2.98
C ASP A 149 -27.98 -19.26 2.14
N THR A 150 -26.81 -19.87 2.35
CA THR A 150 -26.41 -21.09 1.62
C THR A 150 -27.05 -22.39 2.10
N ASP A 151 -27.75 -22.38 3.25
CA ASP A 151 -28.32 -23.60 3.85
C ASP A 151 -29.79 -23.86 3.46
N ASP A 152 -30.48 -22.90 2.83
CA ASP A 152 -31.90 -23.02 2.45
C ASP A 152 -32.13 -23.63 1.05
N ALA A 153 -31.05 -23.91 0.30
CA ALA A 153 -31.12 -24.53 -1.03
C ALA A 153 -31.07 -26.08 -0.99
N ALA A 154 -30.84 -26.69 0.17
CA ALA A 154 -30.72 -28.14 0.33
C ALA A 154 -31.81 -28.74 1.23
N GLY A 155 -33.10 -28.45 0.94
CA GLY A 155 -34.13 -28.89 1.88
C GLY A 155 -35.60 -28.79 1.46
N ARG A 156 -35.99 -29.31 0.27
CA ARG A 156 -37.35 -29.84 0.11
C ARG A 156 -37.31 -31.23 -0.53
N PRO A 157 -37.67 -32.31 0.19
CA PRO A 157 -38.01 -33.55 -0.49
C PRO A 157 -39.26 -33.29 -1.33
N ALA A 158 -39.19 -33.62 -2.62
CA ALA A 158 -40.36 -33.69 -3.47
C ALA A 158 -41.31 -34.71 -2.84
N ALA A 159 -42.42 -34.22 -2.29
CA ALA A 159 -43.51 -35.05 -1.81
C ALA A 159 -44.03 -35.86 -3.01
N ASP A 160 -43.91 -37.16 -2.86
CA ASP A 160 -44.57 -38.19 -3.65
C ASP A 160 -46.06 -37.85 -3.82
N SER A 161 -46.52 -37.82 -5.07
CA SER A 161 -47.92 -37.84 -5.42
C SER A 161 -48.08 -38.85 -6.54
N ARG A 162 -48.27 -40.11 -6.14
CA ARG A 162 -48.97 -41.11 -6.95
C ARG A 162 -50.31 -40.54 -7.42
N GLU A 163 -50.59 -40.60 -8.72
CA GLU A 163 -51.82 -41.18 -9.27
C GLU A 163 -51.76 -41.29 -10.80
N LEU A 164 -52.21 -42.46 -11.27
CA LEU A 164 -52.40 -43.00 -12.65
C LEU A 164 -51.20 -43.66 -13.33
#